data_AF-A0A2N1KJQ9-F1
#
_entry.id   AF-A0A2N1KJQ9-F1
#
_cell.length_a   1.000
_cell.length_b   1.000
_cell.length_c   1.000
_cell.angle_alpha   90.00
_cell.angle_beta   90.00
_cell.angle_gamma   90.00
#
_symmetry.space_group_name_H-M   'P 1'
#
loop_
_entity.id
_entity.type
_entity.pdbx_description
1 polymer ?
#
loop_
_entity_poly.entity_id
_entity_poly.type
_entity_poly.pdbx_seq_one_letter_code
_entity_poly.pdbx_strand_id
1 'polypeptide(L)'
;MPSLFHLSASVAAFAFIFTSNHLVLTTEDSPERAVTDTSGRYLAEKYCQSCHLFPEPELLDKQTWAKGVLPYMGLRLGIKSHINPYHGLFAEEKQRLQEAGIYPEKALLTKAEWRASLTIM
;
A
#
# COMPACT_ATOMS: atom_id res chain seq x y z
N MET A 1 -53.10 30.13 21.21
CA MET A 1 -53.22 28.88 20.45
C MET A 1 -52.91 27.71 21.38
N PRO A 2 -53.91 27.04 21.97
CA PRO A 2 -53.69 25.85 22.78
C PRO A 2 -54.20 24.57 22.10
N SER A 3 -53.34 23.56 22.12
CA SER A 3 -53.58 22.16 22.50
C SER A 3 -54.79 21.36 21.96
N LEU A 4 -54.42 20.22 21.37
CA LEU A 4 -54.96 18.86 21.53
C LEU A 4 -56.24 18.46 20.78
N PHE A 5 -56.15 17.36 20.00
CA PHE A 5 -57.01 16.16 19.96
C PHE A 5 -56.32 15.13 19.02
N HIS A 6 -55.69 14.04 19.52
CA HIS A 6 -56.20 12.68 19.76
C HIS A 6 -56.80 11.94 18.54
N LEU A 7 -56.18 10.82 18.11
CA LEU A 7 -56.74 9.43 18.14
C LEU A 7 -55.87 8.38 17.40
N SER A 8 -55.57 7.26 18.10
CA SER A 8 -55.49 5.82 17.72
C SER A 8 -54.79 5.37 16.41
N ALA A 9 -54.12 4.21 16.31
CA ALA A 9 -54.40 2.91 16.93
C ALA A 9 -53.20 1.91 16.89
N SER A 10 -53.25 0.95 17.82
CA SER A 10 -52.78 -0.47 17.75
C SER A 10 -51.28 -0.75 17.64
N VAL A 11 -50.56 -1.13 18.71
CA VAL A 11 -50.55 -2.43 19.42
C VAL A 11 -50.25 -3.64 18.53
N ALA A 12 -49.00 -4.09 18.53
CA ALA A 12 -48.56 -5.50 18.49
C ALA A 12 -47.04 -5.53 18.71
N ALA A 13 -46.42 -6.39 19.50
CA ALA A 13 -46.88 -7.26 20.56
C ALA A 13 -45.62 -7.59 21.39
N PHE A 14 -45.84 -7.82 22.68
CA PHE A 14 -44.82 -8.13 23.67
C PHE A 14 -44.07 -9.43 23.37
N ALA A 15 -42.84 -9.46 23.89
CA ALA A 15 -41.94 -10.60 24.02
C ALA A 15 -42.63 -11.96 24.22
N PHE A 16 -42.22 -12.95 23.43
CA PHE A 16 -42.29 -14.36 23.80
C PHE A 16 -40.88 -14.86 24.10
N ILE A 17 -40.72 -15.26 25.36
CA ILE A 17 -39.60 -15.97 25.96
C ILE A 17 -39.38 -17.28 25.22
N PHE A 18 -38.17 -17.55 24.72
CA PHE A 18 -37.74 -18.92 24.41
C PHE A 18 -36.28 -19.14 24.85
N THR A 19 -36.19 -19.81 25.99
CA THR A 19 -35.19 -20.83 26.35
C THR A 19 -33.71 -20.46 26.33
N SER A 20 -33.17 -20.46 27.54
CA SER A 20 -31.80 -20.78 27.92
C SER A 20 -30.93 -21.52 26.88
N ASN A 21 -29.67 -21.12 26.86
CA ASN A 21 -28.52 -21.93 26.48
C ASN A 21 -28.22 -22.08 24.99
N HIS A 22 -27.85 -20.97 24.33
CA HIS A 22 -26.86 -21.04 23.27
C HIS A 22 -25.66 -20.16 23.65
N LEU A 23 -24.65 -20.81 24.21
CA LEU A 23 -23.26 -20.38 24.12
C LEU A 23 -22.92 -20.27 22.63
N VAL A 24 -23.25 -19.14 22.01
CA VAL A 24 -22.63 -18.77 20.74
C VAL A 24 -21.26 -18.23 21.14
N LEU A 25 -20.28 -19.13 21.14
CA LEU A 25 -18.89 -18.75 20.88
C LEU A 25 -18.90 -18.06 19.52
N THR A 26 -19.14 -16.75 19.51
CA THR A 26 -18.60 -15.93 18.45
C THR A 26 -17.10 -16.03 18.67
N THR A 27 -16.46 -16.97 17.97
CA THR A 27 -15.02 -16.93 17.77
C THR A 27 -14.71 -15.49 17.40
N GLU A 28 -13.85 -14.86 18.20
CA GLU A 28 -13.37 -13.52 17.89
C GLU A 28 -12.99 -13.53 16.42
N ASP A 29 -13.61 -12.64 15.64
CA ASP A 29 -13.11 -12.27 14.32
C ASP A 29 -11.76 -11.59 14.59
N SER A 30 -10.76 -12.44 14.84
CA SER A 30 -9.38 -12.07 14.96
C SER A 30 -9.06 -11.44 13.61
N PRO A 31 -8.58 -10.19 13.56
CA PRO A 31 -8.22 -9.60 12.29
C PRO A 31 -7.17 -10.54 11.70
N GLU A 32 -7.55 -11.22 10.62
CA GLU A 32 -6.67 -11.91 9.68
C GLU A 32 -5.43 -11.02 9.57
N ARG A 33 -4.37 -11.41 10.27
CA ARG A 33 -3.13 -10.65 10.33
C ARG A 33 -2.65 -10.64 8.89
N ALA A 34 -2.81 -9.52 8.19
CA ALA A 34 -2.30 -9.34 6.85
C ALA A 34 -0.86 -9.85 6.85
N VAL A 35 -0.65 -11.05 6.27
CA VAL A 35 0.67 -11.65 6.20
C VAL A 35 1.40 -10.76 5.22
N THR A 36 2.20 -9.85 5.75
CA THR A 36 3.15 -9.10 4.93
C THR A 36 4.18 -10.13 4.49
N ASP A 37 3.94 -10.77 3.34
CA ASP A 37 4.97 -11.54 2.69
C ASP A 37 6.18 -10.60 2.49
N THR A 38 7.33 -11.04 2.98
CA THR A 38 8.58 -10.29 2.91
C THR A 38 9.58 -10.97 1.98
N SER A 39 9.11 -11.95 1.21
CA SER A 39 9.92 -12.59 0.17
C SER A 39 10.45 -11.55 -0.82
N GLY A 40 11.68 -11.76 -1.28
CA GLY A 40 12.31 -10.85 -2.24
C GLY A 40 11.49 -10.72 -3.52
N ARG A 41 10.90 -11.83 -4.00
CA ARG A 41 9.98 -11.86 -5.15
C ARG A 41 8.77 -10.98 -4.93
N TYR A 42 8.04 -11.17 -3.83
CA TYR A 42 6.85 -10.37 -3.55
C TYR A 42 7.17 -8.87 -3.45
N LEU A 43 8.26 -8.52 -2.75
CA LEU A 43 8.66 -7.11 -2.62
C LEU A 43 9.06 -6.52 -3.99
N ALA A 44 9.80 -7.26 -4.81
CA ALA A 44 10.17 -6.80 -6.14
C ALA A 44 8.94 -6.60 -7.03
N GLU A 45 8.00 -7.56 -7.06
CA GLU A 45 6.74 -7.40 -7.81
C GLU A 45 5.96 -6.20 -7.30
N LYS A 46 5.72 -6.10 -5.98
CA LYS A 46 4.98 -5.01 -5.36
C LYS A 46 5.49 -3.62 -5.76
N TYR A 47 6.80 -3.41 -5.73
CA TYR A 47 7.38 -2.08 -5.97
C TYR A 47 7.76 -1.85 -7.45
N CYS A 48 8.39 -2.82 -8.12
CA CYS A 48 8.88 -2.65 -9.49
C CYS A 48 7.78 -2.72 -10.56
N GLN A 49 6.63 -3.34 -10.26
CA GLN A 49 5.49 -3.39 -11.18
C GLN A 49 4.46 -2.27 -10.95
N SER A 50 4.70 -1.40 -9.97
CA SER A 50 3.75 -0.35 -9.58
C SER A 50 3.55 0.73 -10.66
N CYS A 51 4.51 0.87 -11.58
CA CYS A 51 4.50 1.91 -12.61
C CYS A 51 4.42 1.36 -14.05
N HIS A 52 4.93 0.16 -14.28
CA HIS A 52 4.94 -0.52 -15.59
C HIS A 52 5.01 -2.04 -15.35
N LEU A 53 5.05 -2.85 -16.43
CA LEU A 53 5.15 -4.30 -16.30
C LEU A 53 6.39 -4.72 -15.50
N PHE A 54 6.24 -5.76 -14.66
CA PHE A 54 7.34 -6.32 -13.89
C PHE A 54 8.44 -6.86 -14.82
N PRO A 55 9.69 -6.37 -14.70
CA PRO A 55 10.79 -6.94 -15.45
C PRO A 55 11.31 -8.21 -14.76
N GLU A 56 11.25 -9.34 -15.46
CA GLU A 56 11.82 -10.59 -14.94
C GLU A 56 13.34 -10.46 -14.73
N PRO A 57 13.90 -10.94 -13.60
CA PRO A 57 15.30 -10.74 -13.27
C PRO A 57 16.28 -11.31 -14.30
N GLU A 58 15.92 -12.42 -14.94
CA GLU A 58 16.78 -13.13 -15.91
C GLU A 58 16.95 -12.37 -17.24
N LEU A 59 16.21 -11.27 -17.46
CA LEU A 59 16.33 -10.45 -18.65
C LEU A 59 17.68 -9.74 -18.77
N LEU A 60 18.37 -9.50 -17.65
CA LEU A 60 19.65 -8.81 -17.59
C LEU A 60 20.60 -9.50 -16.61
N ASP A 61 21.91 -9.35 -16.82
CA ASP A 61 22.90 -9.84 -15.87
C ASP A 61 22.97 -8.95 -14.61
N LYS A 62 23.53 -9.52 -13.52
CA LYS A 62 23.68 -8.84 -12.22
C LYS A 62 24.42 -7.51 -12.30
N GLN A 63 25.43 -7.40 -13.17
CA GLN A 63 26.20 -6.17 -13.31
C GLN A 63 25.36 -5.08 -13.98
N THR A 64 24.59 -5.44 -15.00
CA THR A 64 23.67 -4.53 -15.68
C THR A 64 22.53 -4.08 -14.76
N TRP A 65 21.97 -4.97 -13.94
CA TRP A 65 21.03 -4.57 -12.89
C TRP A 65 21.65 -3.60 -11.89
N ALA A 66 22.78 -3.98 -11.28
CA ALA A 66 23.39 -3.24 -10.18
C ALA A 66 23.95 -1.87 -10.59
N LYS A 67 24.52 -1.76 -11.79
CA LYS A 67 25.17 -0.52 -12.27
C LYS A 67 24.28 0.29 -13.21
N GLY A 68 23.30 -0.34 -13.85
CA GLY A 68 22.39 0.27 -14.80
C GLY A 68 21.04 0.56 -14.16
N VAL A 69 20.18 -0.44 -14.05
CA VAL A 69 18.74 -0.24 -13.78
C VAL A 69 18.46 0.20 -12.34
N LEU A 70 19.02 -0.50 -11.34
CA LEU A 70 18.68 -0.29 -9.93
C LEU A 70 19.02 1.11 -9.40
N PRO A 71 20.15 1.75 -9.78
CA PRO A 71 20.43 3.12 -9.37
C PRO A 71 19.37 4.15 -9.79
N TYR A 72 18.76 3.99 -10.98
CA TYR A 72 17.73 4.91 -11.46
C TYR A 72 16.33 4.56 -10.93
N MET A 73 15.99 3.27 -10.88
CA MET A 73 14.70 2.83 -10.34
C MET A 73 14.61 3.08 -8.83
N GLY A 74 15.73 2.97 -8.11
CA GLY A 74 15.80 3.35 -6.70
C GLY A 74 15.39 4.81 -6.46
N LEU A 75 15.77 5.75 -7.34
CA LEU A 75 15.36 7.15 -7.23
C LEU A 75 13.82 7.32 -7.28
N ARG A 76 13.15 6.55 -8.16
CA ARG A 76 11.69 6.57 -8.29
C ARG A 76 10.96 6.03 -7.05
N LEU A 77 11.66 5.25 -6.22
CA LEU A 77 11.16 4.74 -4.94
C LEU A 77 11.65 5.56 -3.74
N GLY A 78 12.34 6.68 -3.97
CA GLY A 78 12.90 7.54 -2.92
C GLY A 78 14.14 6.96 -2.23
N ILE A 79 14.83 6.00 -2.85
CA ILE A 79 16.10 5.46 -2.35
C ILE A 79 17.23 6.44 -2.68
N LYS A 80 17.98 6.84 -1.66
CA LYS A 80 19.11 7.76 -1.81
C LYS A 80 20.19 7.15 -2.71
N SER A 81 20.61 7.95 -3.69
CA SER A 81 21.69 7.63 -4.63
C SER A 81 22.61 8.85 -4.79
N HIS A 82 23.79 8.64 -5.36
CA HIS A 82 24.70 9.72 -5.76
C HIS A 82 24.25 10.43 -7.06
N ILE A 83 23.27 9.85 -7.76
CA ILE A 83 22.69 10.40 -8.99
C ILE A 83 21.71 11.53 -8.62
N ASN A 84 21.90 12.70 -9.24
CA ASN A 84 20.94 13.79 -9.18
C ASN A 84 19.98 13.71 -10.39
N PRO A 85 18.70 13.32 -10.20
CA PRO A 85 17.75 13.19 -11.32
C PRO A 85 17.37 14.53 -11.97
N TYR A 86 17.76 15.66 -11.36
CA TYR A 86 17.48 17.01 -11.86
C TYR A 86 18.70 17.67 -12.50
N HIS A 87 19.80 16.94 -12.69
CA HIS A 87 21.02 17.48 -13.27
C HIS A 87 20.77 17.97 -14.71
N GLY A 88 21.11 19.24 -14.98
CA GLY A 88 20.96 19.85 -16.31
C GLY A 88 19.56 20.39 -16.64
N LEU A 89 18.58 20.26 -15.73
CA LEU A 89 17.25 20.81 -15.95
C LEU A 89 17.19 22.31 -15.61
N PHE A 90 16.39 23.07 -16.36
CA PHE A 90 16.05 24.44 -16.01
C PHE A 90 15.16 24.48 -14.77
N ALA A 91 15.16 25.61 -14.06
CA ALA A 91 14.43 25.75 -12.80
C ALA A 91 12.94 25.41 -12.90
N GLU A 92 12.29 25.85 -13.98
CA GLU A 92 10.87 25.60 -14.23
C GLU A 92 10.57 24.11 -14.46
N GLU A 93 11.43 23.42 -15.23
CA GLU A 93 11.27 21.97 -15.46
C GLU A 93 11.53 21.16 -14.21
N LYS A 94 12.56 21.53 -13.44
CA LYS A 94 12.85 20.94 -12.14
C LYS A 94 11.64 21.10 -11.21
N GLN A 95 11.05 22.29 -11.14
CA GLN A 95 9.88 22.55 -10.30
C GLN A 95 8.71 21.64 -10.69
N ARG A 96 8.37 21.53 -11.98
CA ARG A 96 7.30 20.65 -12.45
C ARG A 96 7.53 19.18 -12.06
N LEU A 97 8.75 18.68 -12.17
CA LEU A 97 9.06 17.30 -11.77
C LEU A 97 8.97 17.08 -10.27
N GLN A 98 9.36 18.08 -9.47
CA GLN A 98 9.21 18.04 -8.02
C GLN A 98 7.74 18.05 -7.61
N GLU A 99 6.93 18.93 -8.21
CA GLU A 99 5.48 19.01 -7.99
C GLU A 99 4.76 17.71 -8.40
N ALA A 100 5.23 17.05 -9.46
CA ALA A 100 4.71 15.76 -9.90
C ALA A 100 5.12 14.58 -8.98
N GLY A 101 6.05 14.78 -8.03
CA GLY A 101 6.44 13.75 -7.07
C GLY A 101 7.11 12.51 -7.67
N ILE A 102 7.69 12.64 -8.88
CA ILE A 102 8.28 11.52 -9.63
C ILE A 102 9.46 10.87 -8.89
N TYR A 103 10.19 11.66 -8.11
CA TYR A 103 11.27 11.20 -7.23
C TYR A 103 10.91 11.56 -5.78
N PRO A 104 10.26 10.65 -5.03
CA PRO A 104 9.78 10.93 -3.68
C PRO A 104 10.91 11.31 -2.72
N GLU A 105 10.69 12.33 -1.88
CA GLU A 105 11.66 12.70 -0.84
C GLU A 105 11.77 11.64 0.27
N LYS A 106 10.65 10.97 0.55
CA LYS A 106 10.57 9.88 1.52
C LYS A 106 10.53 8.55 0.79
N ALA A 107 11.42 7.62 1.19
CA ALA A 107 11.45 6.28 0.65
C ALA A 107 10.11 5.56 0.86
N LEU A 108 9.62 4.89 -0.19
CA LEU A 108 8.36 4.13 -0.18
C LEU A 108 8.47 2.78 0.54
N LEU A 109 9.70 2.34 0.79
CA LEU A 109 10.05 1.09 1.43
C LEU A 109 11.26 1.27 2.35
N THR A 110 11.37 0.40 3.35
CA THR A 110 12.51 0.38 4.24
C THR A 110 13.79 -0.07 3.53
N LYS A 111 14.95 0.25 4.10
CA LYS A 111 16.24 -0.26 3.59
C LYS A 111 16.32 -1.80 3.60
N ALA A 112 15.60 -2.45 4.51
CA ALA A 112 15.57 -3.90 4.61
C ALA A 112 14.73 -4.50 3.46
N GLU A 113 13.54 -3.96 3.22
CA GLU A 113 12.70 -4.36 2.08
C GLU A 113 13.39 -4.11 0.75
N TRP A 114 14.06 -2.95 0.58
CA TRP A 114 14.84 -2.68 -0.61
C TRP A 114 15.93 -3.73 -0.81
N ARG A 115 16.72 -4.06 0.22
CA ARG A 115 17.73 -5.11 0.10
C ARG A 115 17.13 -6.48 -0.22
N ALA A 116 15.98 -6.80 0.38
CA ALA A 116 15.28 -8.06 0.11
C ALA A 116 14.77 -8.14 -1.33
N SER A 117 14.19 -7.06 -1.89
CA SER A 117 13.71 -7.05 -3.28
C SER A 117 14.83 -7.23 -4.31
N LEU A 118 16.07 -6.86 -3.96
CA LEU A 118 17.23 -7.06 -4.84
C LEU A 118 17.79 -8.47 -4.82
N THR A 119 17.38 -9.35 -3.90
CA THR A 119 17.94 -10.71 -3.81
C THR A 119 17.61 -11.60 -5.01
N ILE A 120 16.57 -11.25 -5.75
CA ILE A 120 16.16 -11.96 -6.97
C ILE A 120 16.84 -11.43 -8.23
N MET A 121 17.48 -10.25 -8.16
CA MET A 121 18.12 -9.54 -9.29
C MET A 121 19.61 -9.88 -9.38
#